data_AF-A0A943HJ01-F1
#
_entry.id   AF-A0A943HJ01-F1
#
_cell.length_a   1.000
_cell.length_b   1.000
_cell.length_c   1.000
_cell.angle_alpha   90.00
_cell.angle_beta   90.00
_cell.angle_gamma   90.00
#
_symmetry.space_group_name_H-M   'P 1'
#
loop_
_entity.id
_entity.type
_entity.pdbx_description
1 polymer ?
#
loop_
_entity_poly.entity_id
_entity_poly.type
_entity_poly.pdbx_seq_one_letter_code
_entity_poly.pdbx_strand_id
1 'polypeptide(L)'
;MVDLTPIITAVLTLIFSLITAFLIPYIKTKVSAEQFATIKLWVQVAVQAAEMLYVGSGRGEEKKKYVIEFLNSKGFTLNAEEIENLIESAVLELKQSQVK
;
A
#
# COMPACT_ATOMS: atom_id res chain seq x y z
N MET A 1 -56.08 8.18 9.74
CA MET A 1 -55.22 8.01 8.54
C MET A 1 -53.87 7.56 9.04
N VAL A 2 -53.30 6.47 8.49
CA VAL A 2 -51.98 5.99 8.91
C VAL A 2 -50.93 6.88 8.25
N ASP A 3 -50.04 7.47 9.04
CA ASP A 3 -48.91 8.22 8.54
C ASP A 3 -47.79 7.24 8.13
N LEU A 4 -47.49 7.19 6.85
CA LEU A 4 -46.51 6.29 6.24
C LEU A 4 -45.09 6.88 6.23
N THR A 5 -44.94 8.17 6.56
CA THR A 5 -43.65 8.89 6.59
C THR A 5 -42.59 8.19 7.44
N PRO A 6 -42.91 7.66 8.64
CA PRO A 6 -41.93 6.94 9.46
C PRO A 6 -41.43 5.65 8.81
N ILE A 7 -42.31 4.93 8.11
CA ILE A 7 -41.98 3.67 7.43
C ILE A 7 -41.04 3.94 6.25
N ILE A 8 -41.35 4.96 5.44
CA ILE A 8 -40.52 5.36 4.31
C ILE A 8 -39.12 5.79 4.79
N THR A 9 -39.07 6.57 5.87
CA THR A 9 -37.80 7.03 6.47
C THR A 9 -36.97 5.86 6.99
N ALA A 10 -37.62 4.87 7.64
CA ALA A 10 -36.93 3.68 8.14
C ALA A 10 -36.35 2.83 7.00
N VAL A 11 -37.08 2.67 5.89
CA VAL A 11 -36.60 1.93 4.71
C VAL A 11 -35.40 2.65 4.07
N LEU A 12 -35.47 3.97 3.89
CA LEU A 12 -34.36 4.75 3.34
C LEU A 12 -33.12 4.68 4.25
N THR A 13 -33.31 4.81 5.56
CA THR A 13 -32.23 4.71 6.55
C THR A 13 -31.57 3.34 6.52
N LEU A 14 -32.37 2.27 6.39
CA LEU A 14 -31.85 0.92 6.25
C LEU A 14 -30.99 0.78 4.98
N ILE A 15 -31.44 1.32 3.84
CA ILE A 15 -30.67 1.29 2.58
C ILE A 15 -29.32 2.02 2.75
N PHE A 16 -29.32 3.25 3.29
CA PHE A 16 -28.07 3.98 3.54
C PHE A 16 -27.15 3.26 4.53
N SER A 17 -27.72 2.65 5.57
CA SER A 17 -26.97 1.86 6.53
C SER A 17 -26.30 0.66 5.86
N LEU A 18 -26.98 -0.04 4.95
CA LEU A 18 -26.41 -1.18 4.22
C LEU A 18 -25.30 -0.73 3.27
N ILE A 19 -25.49 0.36 2.52
CA ILE A 19 -24.44 0.92 1.66
C ILE A 19 -23.21 1.28 2.48
N THR A 20 -23.41 1.96 3.61
CA THR A 20 -22.31 2.39 4.49
C THR A 20 -21.60 1.20 5.13
N ALA A 21 -22.34 0.20 5.60
CA ALA A 21 -21.80 -0.96 6.29
C ALA A 21 -21.09 -1.95 5.35
N PHE A 22 -21.50 -2.05 4.08
CA PHE A 22 -20.98 -3.06 3.16
C PHE A 22 -20.21 -2.49 1.97
N LEU A 23 -20.77 -1.50 1.26
CA LEU A 23 -20.16 -0.99 0.03
C LEU A 23 -18.90 -0.16 0.30
N ILE A 24 -18.92 0.72 1.30
CA ILE A 24 -17.76 1.56 1.63
C ILE A 24 -16.56 0.71 2.08
N PRO A 25 -16.69 -0.25 3.03
CA PRO A 25 -15.58 -1.13 3.38
C PRO A 25 -15.09 -1.95 2.20
N TYR A 26 -16.00 -2.48 1.37
CA TYR A 26 -15.61 -3.25 0.18
C TYR A 26 -14.71 -2.46 -0.77
N ILE A 27 -15.10 -1.23 -1.14
CA ILE A 27 -14.28 -0.35 -1.99
C ILE A 27 -12.93 -0.06 -1.32
N LYS A 28 -12.92 0.27 -0.01
CA LYS A 28 -11.68 0.52 0.73
C LYS A 28 -10.73 -0.69 0.71
N THR A 29 -11.24 -1.91 0.87
CA THR A 29 -10.39 -3.11 0.82
C THR A 29 -9.74 -3.33 -0.54
N LYS A 30 -10.47 -3.04 -1.64
CA LYS A 30 -9.95 -3.19 -3.01
C LYS A 30 -8.93 -2.11 -3.34
N VAL A 31 -9.24 -0.86 -2.99
CA VAL A 31 -8.31 0.27 -3.17
C VAL A 31 -7.04 0.07 -2.35
N SER A 32 -7.15 -0.42 -1.11
CA SER A 32 -5.99 -0.74 -0.26
C SER A 32 -5.09 -1.84 -0.87
N ALA A 33 -5.69 -2.88 -1.44
CA ALA A 33 -4.92 -3.94 -2.11
C ALA A 33 -4.16 -3.43 -3.34
N GLU A 34 -4.77 -2.58 -4.18
CA GLU A 34 -4.12 -1.98 -5.34
C GLU A 34 -3.04 -0.97 -4.95
N GLN A 35 -3.29 -0.17 -3.90
CA GLN A 35 -2.30 0.74 -3.31
C GLN A 35 -1.09 -0.05 -2.81
N PHE A 36 -1.33 -1.15 -2.08
CA PHE A 36 -0.27 -2.01 -1.57
C PHE A 36 0.55 -2.66 -2.70
N ALA A 37 -0.12 -3.16 -3.75
CA ALA A 37 0.56 -3.70 -4.92
C ALA A 37 1.44 -2.65 -5.64
N THR A 38 0.93 -1.42 -5.75
CA THR A 38 1.66 -0.30 -6.35
C THR A 38 2.90 0.05 -5.54
N ILE A 39 2.78 0.13 -4.20
CA ILE A 39 3.92 0.37 -3.31
C ILE A 39 4.95 -0.74 -3.48
N LYS A 40 4.54 -2.01 -3.42
CA LYS A 40 5.45 -3.16 -3.57
C LYS A 40 6.24 -3.07 -4.88
N LEU A 41 5.58 -2.74 -5.98
CA LEU A 41 6.22 -2.54 -7.28
C LEU A 41 7.30 -1.47 -7.22
N TRP A 42 6.99 -0.28 -6.68
CA TRP A 42 7.95 0.81 -6.61
C TRP A 42 9.10 0.54 -5.63
N VAL A 43 8.85 -0.19 -4.54
CA VAL A 43 9.90 -0.65 -3.63
C VAL A 43 10.86 -1.57 -4.38
N GLN A 44 10.36 -2.55 -5.13
CA GLN A 44 11.21 -3.45 -5.93
C GLN A 44 12.04 -2.69 -6.96
N VAL A 45 11.42 -1.74 -7.69
CA VAL A 45 12.12 -0.88 -8.66
C VAL A 45 13.21 -0.05 -7.98
N ALA A 46 12.90 0.53 -6.82
CA ALA A 46 13.84 1.34 -6.06
C ALA A 46 15.03 0.51 -5.56
N VAL A 47 14.78 -0.69 -5.03
CA VAL A 47 15.82 -1.60 -4.55
C VAL A 47 16.73 -2.04 -5.70
N GLN A 48 16.17 -2.39 -6.86
CA GLN A 48 16.96 -2.72 -8.05
C GLN A 48 17.79 -1.55 -8.55
N ALA A 49 17.22 -0.35 -8.58
CA ALA A 49 17.94 0.87 -8.93
C ALA A 49 19.07 1.15 -7.93
N ALA A 50 18.83 0.96 -6.63
CA ALA A 50 19.84 1.12 -5.59
C ALA A 50 21.00 0.12 -5.76
N GLU A 51 20.71 -1.14 -6.07
CA GLU A 51 21.75 -2.14 -6.33
C GLU A 51 22.62 -1.77 -7.55
N MET A 52 22.02 -1.23 -8.62
CA MET A 52 22.78 -0.79 -9.80
C MET A 52 23.60 0.48 -9.56
N LEU A 53 23.05 1.46 -8.83
CA LEU A 53 23.72 2.74 -8.57
C LEU A 53 24.84 2.61 -7.53
N TYR A 54 24.66 1.76 -6.53
CA TYR A 54 25.59 1.60 -5.41
C TYR A 54 26.31 0.26 -5.49
N VAL A 55 27.29 0.17 -6.38
CA VAL A 55 28.11 -1.03 -6.55
C VAL A 55 29.15 -1.14 -5.42
N GLY A 56 29.43 -2.36 -4.97
CA GLY A 56 30.43 -2.67 -3.94
C GLY A 56 29.84 -3.11 -2.59
N SER A 57 30.63 -3.82 -1.80
CA SER A 57 30.26 -4.28 -0.44
C SER A 57 30.24 -3.14 0.57
N GLY A 58 29.36 -3.23 1.58
CA GLY A 58 29.30 -2.28 2.69
C GLY A 58 28.41 -1.04 2.47
N ARG A 59 27.81 -0.89 1.28
CA ARG A 59 26.99 0.28 0.91
C ARG A 59 25.50 0.12 1.22
N GLY A 60 25.15 -0.74 2.19
CA GLY A 60 23.77 -1.06 2.52
C GLY A 60 22.97 0.15 3.01
N GLU A 61 23.58 1.00 3.83
CA GLU A 61 22.93 2.22 4.34
C GLU A 61 22.64 3.23 3.22
N GLU A 62 23.58 3.43 2.30
CA GLU A 62 23.40 4.33 1.14
C GLU A 62 22.24 3.85 0.24
N LYS A 63 22.20 2.54 -0.03
CA LYS A 63 21.12 1.91 -0.81
C LYS A 63 19.77 2.11 -0.12
N LYS A 64 19.69 1.85 1.18
CA LYS A 64 18.45 1.99 1.95
C LYS A 64 17.96 3.43 1.98
N LYS A 65 18.88 4.39 2.18
CA LYS A 65 18.56 5.82 2.14
C LYS A 65 18.02 6.24 0.78
N TYR A 66 18.66 5.82 -0.32
CA TYR A 66 18.17 6.07 -1.67
C TYR A 66 16.75 5.53 -1.89
N VAL A 67 16.47 4.30 -1.45
CA VAL A 67 15.14 3.70 -1.59
C VAL A 67 14.08 4.49 -0.82
N ILE A 68 14.38 4.92 0.40
CA ILE A 68 13.47 5.73 1.21
C ILE A 68 13.20 7.09 0.54
N GLU A 69 14.24 7.78 0.09
CA GLU A 69 14.09 9.07 -0.62
C GLU A 69 13.29 8.92 -1.91
N PHE A 70 13.52 7.85 -2.67
CA PHE A 70 12.77 7.54 -3.89
C PHE A 70 11.29 7.32 -3.60
N LEU A 71 10.95 6.52 -2.59
CA LEU A 71 9.55 6.25 -2.22
C LEU A 71 8.85 7.51 -1.70
N ASN A 72 9.55 8.34 -0.92
CA ASN A 72 9.04 9.64 -0.49
C ASN A 72 8.77 10.57 -1.68
N SER A 73 9.65 10.58 -2.70
CA SER A 73 9.45 11.38 -3.92
C SER A 73 8.21 10.98 -4.72
N LYS A 74 7.74 9.73 -4.58
CA LYS A 74 6.52 9.21 -5.21
C LYS A 74 5.25 9.54 -4.41
N GLY A 75 5.37 10.20 -3.26
CA GLY A 75 4.25 10.58 -2.42
C GLY A 75 3.72 9.44 -1.54
N PHE A 76 4.49 8.37 -1.36
CA PHE A 76 4.11 7.30 -0.43
C PHE A 76 4.36 7.74 1.01
N THR A 77 3.29 7.96 1.78
CA THR A 77 3.34 8.29 3.21
C THR A 77 2.95 7.07 4.04
N LEU A 78 3.71 5.99 3.92
CA LEU A 78 3.53 4.80 4.74
C LEU A 78 4.20 4.96 6.11
N ASN A 79 3.80 4.13 7.07
CA ASN A 79 4.53 4.03 8.33
C ASN A 79 5.99 3.60 8.04
N ALA A 80 6.96 4.20 8.74
CA ALA A 80 8.38 3.91 8.55
C ALA A 80 8.68 2.40 8.68
N GLU A 81 8.01 1.72 9.61
CA GLU A 81 8.14 0.28 9.83
C GLU A 81 7.60 -0.57 8.66
N GLU A 82 6.50 -0.14 8.02
CA GLU A 82 5.92 -0.84 6.87
C GLU A 82 6.83 -0.71 5.64
N ILE A 83 7.35 0.51 5.39
CA ILE A 83 8.33 0.74 4.31
C ILE A 83 9.57 -0.12 4.55
N GLU A 84 10.09 -0.15 5.77
CA GLU A 84 11.27 -0.93 6.11
C GLU A 84 11.07 -2.41 5.85
N ASN A 85 9.97 -3.00 6.32
CA ASN A 85 9.64 -4.41 6.07
C ASN A 85 9.48 -4.72 4.58
N LEU A 86 8.90 -3.81 3.79
CA LEU A 86 8.79 -3.95 2.35
C LEU A 86 10.16 -3.89 1.65
N ILE A 87 11.04 -3.00 2.08
CA ILE A 87 12.41 -2.89 1.55
C ILE A 87 13.18 -4.18 1.84
N GLU A 88 13.18 -4.66 3.09
CA GLU A 88 13.91 -5.88 3.47
C GLU A 88 13.36 -7.10 2.70
N SER A 89 12.04 -7.18 2.52
CA SER A 89 11.40 -8.23 1.72
C SER A 89 11.83 -8.19 0.25
N ALA A 90 11.85 -7.00 -0.36
CA ALA A 90 12.29 -6.83 -1.75
C ALA A 90 13.79 -7.11 -1.94
N VAL A 91 14.63 -6.74 -0.97
CA VAL A 91 16.06 -7.09 -0.96
C VAL A 91 16.24 -8.61 -0.87
N LEU A 92 15.46 -9.30 -0.04
CA LEU A 92 15.49 -10.76 0.07
C LEU A 92 15.05 -11.43 -1.25
N GLU A 93 13.94 -10.99 -1.84
CA GLU A 93 13.46 -11.49 -3.14
C GLU A 93 14.52 -11.30 -4.24
N LEU A 94 15.20 -10.15 -4.27
CA LEU A 94 16.26 -9.88 -5.23
C LEU A 94 17.47 -10.80 -5.01
N LYS A 95 17.93 -10.99 -3.76
CA LYS A 95 19.02 -11.92 -3.44
C LYS A 95 18.69 -13.34 -3.87
N GLN A 96 17.47 -13.81 -3.60
CA GLN A 96 17.01 -15.15 -4.02
C GLN A 96 16.97 -15.30 -5.54
N SER A 97 16.61 -14.24 -6.26
CA SER A 97 16.56 -14.23 -7.72
C SER A 97 17.94 -14.26 -8.37
N GLN A 98 18.99 -13.76 -7.70
CA GLN A 98 20.38 -13.79 -8.17
C GLN A 98 21.11 -15.12 -7.87
N VAL A 99 20.54 -15.97 -6.99
CA VAL A 99 21.12 -17.27 -6.59
C VAL A 99 20.60 -18.43 -7.45
N LYS A 100 19.54 -18.20 -8.24
CA LYS A 100 19.03 -19.14 -9.26
C LYS A 100 19.77 -18.97 -10.58
#